data_AF-A0A835INH9-F1
#
_entry.id   AF-A0A835INH9-F1
#
_cell.length_a   1.000
_cell.length_b   1.000
_cell.length_c   1.000
_cell.angle_alpha   90.00
_cell.angle_beta   90.00
_cell.angle_gamma   90.00
#
_symmetry.space_group_name_H-M   'P 1'
#
loop_
_entity.id
_entity.type
_entity.pdbx_description
1 polymer ?
#
loop_
_entity_poly.entity_id
_entity_poly.type
_entity_poly.pdbx_seq_one_letter_code
_entity_poly.pdbx_strand_id
1 'polypeptide(L)'
;MLQEKKSASLRPLNIAAEKERLMREMEVAESKRNKAEVERIQARLKELEAISKQKKGLDTKAVRLVEMNKKKRAENFKMAFEKKAINTGLREGEEGYDPFSRGWTRSRNYYVSNTAGGDEAAAYANEDVLL
;
A
#
# COMPACT_ATOMS: atom_id res chain seq x y z
N MET A 1 -36.32 -5.91 25.94
CA MET A 1 -36.94 -5.99 24.60
C MET A 1 -37.28 -4.62 23.99
N LEU A 2 -38.34 -3.92 24.42
CA LEU A 2 -38.81 -2.71 23.70
C LEU A 2 -37.86 -1.49 23.83
N GLN A 3 -37.24 -1.31 25.00
CA GLN A 3 -36.28 -0.22 25.21
C GLN A 3 -34.93 -0.44 24.51
N GLU A 4 -34.47 -1.68 24.40
CA GLU A 4 -33.27 -2.03 23.64
C GLU A 4 -33.47 -1.77 22.14
N LYS A 5 -34.66 -2.06 21.60
CA LYS A 5 -34.99 -1.76 20.20
C LYS A 5 -35.06 -0.25 19.93
N LYS A 6 -35.64 0.53 20.85
CA LYS A 6 -35.69 2.00 20.76
C LYS A 6 -34.30 2.65 20.85
N SER A 7 -33.40 2.10 21.67
CA SER A 7 -32.02 2.61 21.76
C SER A 7 -31.16 2.18 20.58
N ALA A 8 -31.46 1.05 19.94
CA ALA A 8 -30.77 0.62 18.72
C ALA A 8 -31.09 1.50 17.51
N SER A 9 -32.33 1.98 17.35
CA SER A 9 -32.73 2.88 16.26
C SER A 9 -32.13 4.29 16.39
N LEU A 10 -31.70 4.69 17.59
CA LEU A 10 -31.07 6.00 17.85
C LEU A 10 -29.56 5.99 17.59
N ARG A 11 -28.95 4.82 17.36
CA ARG A 11 -27.51 4.72 17.09
C ARG A 11 -27.26 5.00 15.61
N PRO A 12 -26.32 5.89 15.27
CA PRO A 12 -25.95 6.09 13.87
C PRO A 12 -25.36 4.81 13.29
N LEU A 13 -25.76 4.48 12.06
CA LEU A 13 -25.28 3.30 11.32
C LEU A 13 -23.76 3.40 11.08
N ASN A 14 -23.26 4.60 10.78
CA ASN A 14 -21.84 4.88 10.58
C ASN A 14 -21.36 5.96 11.56
N ILE A 15 -20.71 5.52 12.64
CA ILE A 15 -20.18 6.41 13.68
C ILE A 15 -19.07 7.33 13.13
N ALA A 16 -18.26 6.88 12.17
CA ALA A 16 -17.16 7.68 11.64
C ALA A 16 -17.67 8.84 10.77
N ALA A 17 -18.60 8.56 9.87
CA ALA A 17 -19.24 9.58 9.05
C ALA A 17 -19.99 10.62 9.90
N GLU A 18 -20.68 10.17 10.94
CA GLU A 18 -21.41 11.08 11.84
C GLU A 18 -20.45 11.99 12.63
N LYS A 19 -19.32 11.45 13.11
CA LYS A 19 -18.28 12.27 13.74
C LYS A 19 -17.71 13.31 12.79
N GLU A 20 -17.41 12.92 11.56
CA GLU A 20 -16.89 13.85 10.56
C GLU A 20 -17.88 14.97 10.26
N ARG A 21 -19.17 14.62 10.10
CA ARG A 21 -20.25 15.60 9.96
C ARG A 21 -20.31 16.56 11.14
N LEU A 22 -20.30 16.06 12.37
CA LEU A 22 -20.34 16.89 13.58
C LEU A 22 -19.10 17.79 13.73
N MET A 23 -17.92 17.34 13.32
CA MET A 23 -16.72 18.19 13.33
C MET A 23 -16.88 19.40 12.39
N ARG A 24 -17.43 19.19 11.19
CA ARG A 24 -17.72 20.29 10.25
C ARG A 24 -18.81 21.22 10.79
N GLU A 25 -19.86 20.67 11.42
CA GLU A 25 -20.92 21.48 12.04
C GLU A 25 -20.39 22.31 13.22
N MET A 26 -19.45 21.76 14.00
CA MET A 26 -18.76 22.49 15.08
C MET A 26 -17.97 23.67 14.54
N GLU A 27 -17.19 23.47 13.47
CA GLU A 27 -16.42 24.54 12.81
C GLU A 27 -17.34 25.66 12.29
N VAL A 28 -18.51 25.31 11.76
CA VAL A 28 -19.54 26.28 11.36
C VAL A 28 -20.14 27.00 12.58
N ALA A 29 -20.35 26.31 13.70
CA ALA A 29 -20.87 26.91 14.92
C ALA A 29 -19.84 27.86 15.58
N GLU A 30 -18.57 27.50 15.55
CA GLU A 30 -17.44 28.32 16.00
C GLU A 30 -17.31 29.59 15.16
N SER A 31 -17.37 29.49 13.83
CA SER A 31 -17.34 30.66 12.96
C SER A 31 -18.52 31.62 13.19
N LYS A 32 -19.69 31.09 13.56
CA LYS A 32 -20.88 31.86 13.96
C LYS A 32 -20.85 32.35 15.42
N ARG A 33 -19.79 32.04 16.18
CA ARG A 33 -19.64 32.35 17.62
C ARG A 33 -20.78 31.82 18.50
N ASN A 34 -21.45 30.75 18.06
CA ASN A 34 -22.55 30.16 18.81
C ASN A 34 -22.04 29.11 19.80
N LYS A 35 -21.65 29.56 21.00
CA LYS A 35 -21.07 28.71 22.04
C LYS A 35 -22.01 27.58 22.50
N ALA A 36 -23.31 27.86 22.59
CA ALA A 36 -24.29 26.86 23.04
C ALA A 36 -24.36 25.67 22.08
N GLU A 37 -24.24 25.91 20.77
CA GLU A 37 -24.27 24.85 19.76
C GLU A 37 -22.96 24.05 19.74
N VAL A 38 -21.82 24.73 19.92
CA VAL A 38 -20.51 24.07 20.06
C VAL A 38 -20.52 23.09 21.23
N GLU A 39 -21.04 23.50 22.40
CA GLU A 39 -21.12 22.63 23.58
C GLU A 39 -22.01 21.40 23.34
N ARG A 40 -23.15 21.57 22.66
CA ARG A 40 -24.04 20.44 22.29
C ARG A 40 -23.35 19.46 21.36
N ILE A 41 -22.68 19.96 20.32
CA ILE A 41 -21.96 19.13 19.35
C ILE A 41 -20.80 18.40 20.04
N GLN A 42 -20.07 19.06 20.94
CA GLN A 42 -19.02 18.43 21.74
C GLN A 42 -19.55 17.33 22.67
N ALA A 43 -20.67 17.55 23.34
CA ALA A 43 -21.32 16.52 24.15
C ALA A 43 -21.68 15.30 23.29
N ARG A 44 -22.25 15.53 22.10
CA ARG A 44 -22.60 14.45 21.17
C ARG A 44 -21.38 13.69 20.64
N LEU A 45 -20.28 14.38 20.34
CA LEU A 45 -19.02 13.74 19.95
C LEU A 45 -18.47 12.82 21.04
N LYS A 46 -18.53 13.25 22.32
CA LYS A 46 -18.13 12.43 23.48
C LYS A 46 -18.99 11.17 23.62
N GLU A 47 -20.30 11.28 23.40
CA GLU A 47 -21.20 10.12 23.40
C GLU A 47 -20.83 9.10 22.31
N LEU A 48 -20.60 9.58 21.07
CA LEU A 48 -20.20 8.71 19.96
C LEU A 48 -18.85 8.05 20.19
N GLU A 49 -17.92 8.73 20.86
CA GLU A 49 -16.66 8.15 21.31
C GLU A 49 -16.84 7.05 22.35
N ALA A 50 -17.68 7.27 23.36
CA ALA A 50 -17.98 6.27 24.37
C ALA A 50 -18.59 5.00 23.73
N ILE A 51 -19.55 5.16 22.82
CA ILE A 51 -20.16 4.05 22.07
C ILE A 51 -19.11 3.30 21.24
N SER A 52 -18.20 4.02 20.58
CA SER A 52 -17.11 3.41 19.81
C SER A 52 -16.14 2.62 20.69
N LYS A 53 -15.76 3.15 21.85
CA LYS A 53 -14.87 2.47 22.82
C LYS A 53 -15.50 1.21 23.39
N GLN A 54 -16.78 1.25 23.74
CA GLN A 54 -17.52 0.07 24.21
C GLN A 54 -17.49 -1.07 23.19
N LYS A 55 -17.67 -0.77 21.89
CA LYS A 55 -17.56 -1.78 20.83
C LYS A 55 -16.16 -2.37 20.69
N LYS A 56 -15.11 -1.54 20.80
CA LYS A 56 -13.71 -2.02 20.71
C LYS A 56 -13.32 -2.96 21.86
N GLY A 57 -13.89 -2.78 23.05
CA GLY A 57 -13.65 -3.67 24.20
C GLY A 57 -14.26 -5.06 24.06
N LEU A 58 -15.34 -5.19 23.28
CA LEU A 58 -16.04 -6.47 23.09
C LEU A 58 -15.28 -7.42 22.14
N ASP A 59 -14.54 -6.87 21.18
CA ASP A 59 -13.90 -7.66 20.13
C ASP A 59 -12.38 -7.82 20.35
N THR A 60 -12.04 -8.49 21.46
CA THR A 60 -10.65 -8.77 21.84
C THR A 60 -9.88 -9.52 20.75
N LYS A 61 -10.56 -10.37 19.96
CA LYS A 61 -9.99 -11.08 18.82
C LYS A 61 -9.63 -10.12 17.70
N ALA A 62 -10.53 -9.19 17.33
CA ALA A 62 -10.24 -8.18 16.33
C ALA A 62 -9.05 -7.29 16.73
N VAL A 63 -8.95 -6.89 18.01
CA VAL A 63 -7.81 -6.11 18.51
C VAL A 63 -6.48 -6.86 18.31
N ARG A 64 -6.41 -8.12 18.74
CA ARG A 64 -5.21 -8.96 18.56
C ARG A 64 -4.83 -9.15 17.09
N LEU A 65 -5.81 -9.35 16.21
CA LEU A 65 -5.59 -9.50 14.77
C LEU A 65 -5.04 -8.21 14.14
N VAL A 66 -5.57 -7.05 14.53
CA VAL A 66 -5.08 -5.75 14.05
C VAL A 66 -3.62 -5.53 14.48
N GLU A 67 -3.28 -5.85 15.73
CA GLU A 67 -1.90 -5.76 16.23
C GLU A 67 -0.95 -6.71 15.49
N MET A 68 -1.34 -7.98 15.32
CA MET A 68 -0.55 -8.95 14.58
C MET A 68 -0.34 -8.51 13.12
N ASN A 69 -1.40 -8.04 12.45
CA ASN A 69 -1.31 -7.57 11.06
C ASN A 69 -0.45 -6.30 10.95
N LYS A 70 -0.43 -5.44 11.97
CA LYS A 70 0.47 -4.28 12.02
C LYS A 70 1.94 -4.72 12.09
N LYS A 71 2.25 -5.71 12.94
CA LYS A 71 3.61 -6.30 13.04
C LYS A 71 4.03 -6.96 11.72
N LYS A 72 3.19 -7.84 11.16
CA LYS A 72 3.46 -8.51 9.87
C LYS A 72 3.69 -7.52 8.73
N ARG A 73 2.93 -6.43 8.67
CA ARG A 73 3.16 -5.37 7.67
C ARG A 73 4.54 -4.74 7.84
N ALA A 74 4.89 -4.33 9.06
CA ALA A 74 6.19 -3.73 9.34
C ALA A 74 7.35 -4.68 9.02
N GLU A 75 7.22 -5.96 9.35
CA GLU A 75 8.20 -7.01 9.02
C GLU A 75 8.31 -7.22 7.51
N ASN A 76 7.20 -7.33 6.78
CA ASN A 76 7.21 -7.42 5.32
C ASN A 76 7.93 -6.22 4.67
N PHE A 77 7.70 -5.00 5.19
CA PHE A 77 8.41 -3.81 4.70
C PHE A 77 9.92 -3.89 4.96
N LYS A 78 10.34 -4.32 6.16
CA LYS A 78 11.76 -4.52 6.47
C LYS A 78 12.38 -5.60 5.58
N MET A 79 11.74 -6.76 5.46
CA MET A 79 12.22 -7.86 4.60
C MET A 79 12.29 -7.44 3.13
N ALA A 80 11.31 -6.70 2.61
CA ALA A 80 11.34 -6.20 1.23
C ALA A 80 12.44 -5.16 1.02
N PHE A 81 12.71 -4.33 2.05
CA PHE A 81 13.77 -3.34 2.01
C PHE A 81 15.16 -4.00 2.06
N GLU A 82 15.36 -4.97 2.95
CA GLU A 82 16.60 -5.74 3.09
C GLU A 82 16.87 -6.62 1.86
N LYS A 83 15.82 -7.08 1.17
CA LYS A 83 15.92 -7.85 -0.09
C LYS A 83 16.09 -6.96 -1.34
N LYS A 84 16.34 -5.64 -1.20
CA LYS A 84 16.61 -4.79 -2.37
C LYS A 84 17.85 -5.29 -3.12
N ALA A 85 17.71 -5.24 -4.44
CA ALA A 85 18.41 -6.09 -5.38
C ALA A 85 19.92 -5.90 -5.37
N ILE A 86 20.61 -6.89 -4.78
CA ILE A 86 22.05 -7.13 -4.90
C ILE A 86 22.44 -7.30 -6.39
N ASN A 87 21.48 -7.58 -7.27
CA ASN A 87 21.74 -8.06 -8.63
C ASN A 87 21.29 -7.13 -9.77
N THR A 88 21.30 -5.81 -9.58
CA THR A 88 20.87 -4.87 -10.65
C THR A 88 21.92 -4.55 -11.71
N GLY A 89 23.11 -5.17 -11.66
CA GLY A 89 24.21 -4.89 -12.58
C GLY A 89 25.01 -6.09 -13.10
N LEU A 90 24.57 -7.33 -12.85
CA LEU A 90 25.31 -8.52 -13.31
C LEU A 90 25.17 -8.71 -14.83
N ARG A 91 26.23 -9.21 -15.45
CA ARG A 91 26.29 -9.54 -16.89
C ARG A 91 25.97 -11.01 -17.13
N GLU A 92 25.62 -11.35 -18.38
CA GLU A 92 25.36 -12.73 -18.80
C GLU A 92 26.52 -13.65 -18.38
N GLY A 93 26.23 -14.65 -17.53
CA GLY A 93 27.21 -15.62 -17.04
C GLY A 93 27.73 -15.42 -15.61
N GLU A 94 27.38 -14.32 -14.93
CA GLU A 94 27.72 -14.13 -13.51
C GLU A 94 26.66 -14.75 -12.58
N GLU A 95 27.08 -15.31 -11.44
CA GLU A 95 26.19 -15.95 -10.48
C GLU A 95 25.12 -14.97 -9.96
N GLY A 96 23.85 -15.24 -10.28
CA GLY A 96 22.72 -14.37 -9.92
C GLY A 96 22.20 -13.47 -11.05
N TYR A 97 22.70 -13.65 -12.28
CA TYR A 97 22.15 -13.04 -13.50
C TYR A 97 20.73 -13.55 -13.81
N ASP A 98 19.75 -12.65 -13.86
CA ASP A 98 18.36 -12.97 -14.23
C ASP A 98 18.10 -12.55 -15.69
N PRO A 99 17.86 -13.49 -16.61
CA PRO A 99 17.62 -13.21 -18.03
C PRO A 99 16.30 -12.44 -18.31
N PHE A 100 15.39 -12.33 -17.33
CA PHE A 100 14.16 -11.53 -17.46
C PHE A 100 14.33 -10.09 -16.98
N SER A 101 15.46 -9.76 -16.35
CA SER A 101 15.83 -8.38 -16.10
C SER A 101 16.07 -7.70 -17.44
N ARG A 102 15.28 -6.66 -17.72
CA ARG A 102 15.26 -5.96 -19.02
C ARG A 102 16.68 -5.69 -19.50
N GLY A 103 17.10 -6.48 -20.48
CA GLY A 103 18.44 -6.41 -21.03
C GLY A 103 18.76 -5.00 -21.48
N TRP A 104 20.04 -4.64 -21.36
CA TRP A 104 20.63 -3.56 -22.15
C TRP A 104 20.70 -4.01 -23.62
N THR A 105 19.57 -4.36 -24.21
CA THR A 105 19.47 -4.57 -25.64
C THR A 105 19.47 -3.18 -26.25
N ARG A 106 20.63 -2.68 -26.68
CA ARG A 106 20.68 -1.48 -27.53
C ARG A 106 19.79 -1.77 -28.73
N SER A 107 18.75 -0.96 -28.95
CA SER A 107 17.86 -1.14 -30.09
C SER A 107 18.68 -1.14 -31.38
N ARG A 108 18.59 -2.21 -32.18
CA ARG A 108 19.23 -2.29 -33.51
C ARG A 108 18.54 -1.40 -34.55
N ASN A 109 17.51 -0.64 -34.16
CA ASN A 109 16.68 0.19 -35.05
C ASN A 109 17.45 1.34 -35.74
N TYR A 110 18.69 1.64 -35.31
CA TYR A 110 19.59 2.58 -35.98
C TYR A 110 20.93 1.95 -36.35
N TYR A 111 21.02 0.61 -36.43
CA TYR A 111 22.23 -0.03 -36.96
C TYR A 111 22.20 0.08 -38.48
N VAL A 112 22.63 1.23 -38.99
CA VAL A 112 23.02 1.38 -40.38
C VAL A 112 24.21 0.43 -40.56
N SER A 113 24.01 -0.70 -41.21
CA SER A 113 25.13 -1.43 -41.78
C SER A 113 25.76 -0.48 -42.79
N ASN A 114 26.84 0.21 -42.41
CA ASN A 114 27.74 0.81 -43.39
C ASN A 114 28.29 -0.35 -44.21
N THR A 115 27.58 -0.65 -45.29
CA THR A 115 28.03 -1.50 -46.38
C THR A 115 29.04 -0.68 -47.17
N ALA A 116 30.27 -0.60 -46.68
CA ALA A 116 31.46 -0.33 -47.48
C ALA A 116 32.72 -0.44 -46.60
N GLY A 117 33.45 -1.55 -46.76
CA GLY A 117 34.91 -1.54 -46.66
C GLY A 117 35.53 -2.13 -45.39
N GLY A 118 36.12 -3.31 -45.55
CA GLY A 118 37.40 -3.68 -44.93
C GLY A 118 37.35 -4.64 -43.74
N ASP A 119 37.80 -5.87 -44.00
CA ASP A 119 38.59 -6.77 -43.13
C ASP A 119 37.92 -7.27 -41.83
N GLU A 120 37.86 -8.55 -41.47
CA GLU A 120 38.69 -9.71 -41.78
C GLU A 120 37.87 -10.98 -41.53
N ALA A 121 38.15 -12.04 -42.28
CA ALA A 121 37.54 -13.35 -42.18
C ALA A 121 37.86 -14.02 -40.83
N ALA A 122 36.83 -14.25 -40.00
CA ALA A 122 36.90 -15.24 -38.92
C ALA A 122 36.16 -16.51 -39.37
N ALA A 123 36.91 -17.38 -40.03
CA ALA A 123 36.53 -18.77 -40.25
C ALA A 123 36.32 -19.47 -38.90
N TYR A 124 35.12 -20.00 -38.67
CA TYR A 124 34.94 -21.12 -37.75
C TYR A 124 34.31 -22.26 -38.54
N ALA A 125 35.16 -23.21 -38.91
CA ALA A 125 34.78 -24.51 -39.42
C ALA A 125 33.96 -25.23 -38.35
N ASN A 126 32.75 -25.64 -38.71
CA ASN A 126 32.00 -26.65 -37.97
C ASN A 126 32.66 -27.99 -38.27
N GLU A 127 33.42 -28.54 -37.31
CA GLU A 127 33.73 -29.97 -37.30
C GLU A 127 32.53 -30.71 -36.69
N ASP A 128 31.57 -31.04 -37.55
CA ASP A 128 30.65 -32.15 -37.30
C ASP A 128 31.46 -33.45 -37.38
N VAL A 129 31.80 -34.00 -36.21
CA VAL A 129 32.34 -35.35 -36.05
C VAL A 129 31.23 -36.35 -36.35
N LEU A 130 31.36 -37.10 -37.45
CA LEU A 130 30.58 -38.30 -37.71
C LEU A 130 31.48 -39.45 -38.21
N LEU A 131 31.36 -40.57 -37.48
CA LEU A 131 31.75 -41.97 -37.80
C LEU A 131 33.23 -42.36 -37.70
#